data_AF-A0A957TC88-F1
#
_entry.id   AF-A0A957TC88-F1
#
_cell.length_a   1.000
_cell.length_b   1.000
_cell.length_c   1.000
_cell.angle_alpha   90.00
_cell.angle_beta   90.00
_cell.angle_gamma   90.00
#
_symmetry.space_group_name_H-M   'P 1'
#
loop_
_entity.id
_entity.type
_entity.pdbx_description
1 polymer ?
#
loop_
_entity_poly.entity_id
_entity_poly.type
_entity_poly.pdbx_seq_one_letter_code
_entity_poly.pdbx_strand_id
1 'polypeptide(L)'
;MLALRLLSEGGEGPNTELVWLLLILLGFFALAVVVGWWAASRKPEQVEVKSEAVSSGKKSADDLKKIEGIGPKVAKVLAKAGIETFDDLAHAKASDVQKLLDDAGLQMMSPEGWIDQAKLAAKGDWDGFEKLQRELKGGRRNK
;
A
#
# COMPACT_ATOMS: atom_id res chain seq x y z
N MET A 1 69.68 45.52 -26.41
CA MET A 1 69.54 44.90 -25.08
C MET A 1 68.19 45.31 -24.51
N LEU A 2 67.40 44.33 -24.07
CA LEU A 2 66.12 44.42 -23.36
C LEU A 2 64.98 45.17 -24.10
N ALA A 3 63.95 44.48 -24.60
CA ALA A 3 62.82 43.93 -23.82
C ALA A 3 62.20 45.03 -22.91
N LEU A 4 60.92 45.39 -22.97
CA LEU A 4 59.75 44.55 -23.19
C LEU A 4 58.54 45.48 -23.39
N ARG A 5 57.69 45.14 -24.35
CA ARG A 5 56.34 45.69 -24.54
C ARG A 5 55.47 45.23 -23.37
N LEU A 6 55.00 46.15 -22.54
CA LEU A 6 53.98 45.90 -21.51
C LEU A 6 52.70 46.67 -21.85
N LEU A 7 52.07 46.26 -22.94
CA LEU A 7 50.68 46.62 -23.24
C LEU A 7 49.97 45.38 -23.78
N SER A 8 49.52 44.53 -22.85
CA SER A 8 48.48 43.52 -23.08
C SER A 8 48.03 43.02 -21.71
N GLU A 9 47.21 43.82 -21.04
CA GLU A 9 46.48 43.40 -19.84
C GLU A 9 45.34 42.46 -20.27
N GLY A 10 45.72 41.23 -20.60
CA GLY A 10 44.82 40.07 -20.65
C GLY A 10 45.01 39.31 -19.34
N GLY A 11 44.26 39.70 -18.31
CA GLY A 11 44.28 39.02 -17.02
C GLY A 11 43.67 37.62 -17.13
N GLU A 12 44.49 36.63 -17.41
CA GLU A 12 44.15 35.20 -17.33
C GLU A 12 44.00 34.80 -15.85
N GLY A 13 42.79 34.95 -15.31
CA GLY A 13 42.37 34.27 -14.08
C GLY A 13 42.29 32.75 -14.29
N PRO A 14 42.32 31.94 -13.21
CA PRO A 14 42.51 30.50 -13.29
C PRO A 14 41.44 29.83 -14.16
N ASN A 15 41.85 29.38 -15.35
CA ASN A 15 41.12 28.50 -16.28
C ASN A 15 39.61 28.79 -16.38
N THR A 16 39.25 29.94 -16.96
CA THR A 16 37.86 30.34 -17.24
C THR A 16 37.06 29.24 -17.94
N GLU A 17 37.66 28.48 -18.85
CA GLU A 17 37.04 27.30 -19.50
C GLU A 17 36.61 26.23 -18.48
N LEU A 18 37.45 25.93 -17.48
CA LEU A 18 37.11 24.98 -16.42
C LEU A 18 36.07 25.56 -15.45
N VAL A 19 36.06 26.87 -15.23
CA VAL A 19 35.06 27.56 -14.40
C VAL A 19 33.69 27.55 -15.07
N TRP A 20 33.61 27.80 -16.38
CA TRP A 20 32.36 27.68 -17.15
C TRP A 20 31.85 26.23 -17.18
N LEU A 21 32.73 25.24 -17.37
CA LEU A 21 32.34 23.82 -17.31
C LEU A 21 31.87 23.40 -15.91
N LEU A 22 32.51 23.90 -14.84
CA LEU A 22 32.09 23.67 -13.46
C LEU A 22 30.72 24.30 -13.18
N LEU A 23 30.47 25.52 -13.67
CA LEU A 23 29.17 26.19 -13.52
C LEU A 23 28.05 25.48 -14.30
N ILE A 24 28.33 24.93 -15.48
CA ILE A 24 27.37 24.12 -16.26
C ILE A 24 27.04 22.81 -15.52
N LEU A 25 28.05 22.11 -14.99
CA LEU A 25 27.85 20.90 -14.20
C LEU A 25 27.07 21.17 -12.90
N LEU A 26 27.38 22.27 -12.22
CA LEU A 26 26.69 22.69 -11.01
C LEU A 26 25.22 23.03 -11.31
N GLY A 27 24.95 23.67 -12.43
CA GLY A 27 23.59 23.95 -12.91
C GLY A 27 22.79 22.68 -13.21
N PHE A 28 23.40 21.70 -13.88
CA PHE A 28 22.77 20.41 -14.14
C PHE A 28 22.50 19.62 -12.86
N PHE A 29 23.42 19.64 -11.90
CA PHE A 29 23.25 19.02 -10.60
C PHE A 29 22.09 19.67 -9.82
N ALA A 30 22.03 21.01 -9.78
CA ALA A 30 20.92 21.73 -9.16
C ALA A 30 19.58 21.41 -9.84
N LEU A 31 19.55 21.31 -11.17
CA LEU A 31 18.36 20.90 -11.92
C LEU A 31 17.93 19.47 -11.58
N ALA A 32 18.87 18.52 -11.47
CA ALA A 32 18.58 17.15 -11.08
C ALA A 32 18.01 17.05 -9.66
N VAL A 33 18.50 17.88 -8.73
CA VAL A 33 17.96 17.97 -7.37
C VAL A 33 16.54 18.54 -7.38
N VAL A 34 16.26 19.59 -8.17
CA VAL A 34 14.90 20.16 -8.29
C VAL A 34 13.93 19.18 -8.94
N VAL A 35 14.35 18.46 -9.98
CA VAL A 35 13.54 17.41 -10.64
C VAL A 35 13.32 16.23 -9.70
N GLY A 36 14.34 15.81 -8.95
CA GLY A 36 14.23 14.77 -7.94
C GLY A 36 13.32 15.16 -6.78
N TRP A 37 13.38 16.41 -6.31
CA TRP A 37 12.49 16.96 -5.29
C TRP A 37 11.04 17.07 -5.81
N TRP A 38 10.85 17.48 -7.05
CA TRP A 38 9.53 17.56 -7.68
C TRP A 38 8.91 16.18 -7.92
N ALA A 39 9.74 15.18 -8.27
CA ALA A 39 9.32 13.79 -8.37
C ALA A 39 8.94 13.20 -6.99
N ALA A 40 9.67 13.52 -5.94
CA ALA A 40 9.38 13.10 -4.57
C ALA A 40 8.16 13.79 -3.95
N SER A 41 7.71 14.92 -4.51
CA SER A 41 6.55 15.69 -4.03
C SER A 41 5.22 15.26 -4.65
N ARG A 42 5.21 14.26 -5.55
CA ARG A 42 3.96 13.65 -6.03
C ARG A 42 3.38 12.73 -4.95
N LYS A 43 2.56 13.31 -4.09
CA LYS A 43 1.57 12.54 -3.30
C LYS A 43 0.75 11.74 -4.31
N PRO A 44 0.62 10.40 -4.17
CA PRO A 44 -0.17 9.61 -5.10
C PRO A 44 -1.63 10.03 -4.91
N GLU A 45 -2.09 10.92 -5.78
CA GLU A 45 -3.49 11.19 -6.03
C GLU A 45 -4.11 9.85 -6.45
N GLN A 46 -5.01 9.36 -5.61
CA GLN A 46 -5.71 8.10 -5.81
C GLN A 46 -6.54 8.21 -7.08
N VAL A 47 -6.13 7.50 -8.13
CA VAL A 47 -6.98 7.23 -9.27
C VAL A 47 -7.81 6.02 -8.89
N GLU A 48 -9.09 6.23 -8.61
CA GLU A 48 -10.11 5.19 -8.64
C GLU A 48 -10.05 4.48 -9.99
N VAL A 49 -9.50 3.27 -10.04
CA VAL A 49 -9.76 2.33 -11.13
C VAL A 49 -10.48 1.13 -10.54
N LYS A 50 -11.78 1.15 -10.77
CA LYS A 50 -12.65 -0.02 -10.75
C LYS A 50 -12.14 -1.05 -11.77
N SER A 51 -12.05 -2.29 -11.29
CA SER A 51 -12.14 -3.55 -12.04
C SER A 51 -10.83 -4.28 -12.37
N GLU A 52 -10.80 -5.51 -11.86
CA GLU A 52 -10.15 -6.72 -12.37
C GLU A 52 -8.64 -6.87 -12.23
N ALA A 53 -8.25 -7.42 -11.07
CA ALA A 53 -7.17 -8.38 -11.02
C ALA A 53 -7.71 -9.71 -10.47
N VAL A 54 -8.25 -10.54 -11.37
CA VAL A 54 -8.31 -11.99 -11.16
C VAL A 54 -6.86 -12.47 -11.17
N SER A 55 -6.23 -12.45 -10.00
CA SER A 55 -5.00 -13.18 -9.75
C SER A 55 -5.36 -14.67 -9.64
N SER A 56 -5.55 -15.31 -10.80
CA SER A 56 -5.50 -16.77 -10.94
C SER A 56 -4.03 -17.23 -10.90
N GLY A 57 -3.42 -17.02 -9.74
CA GLY A 57 -2.27 -17.78 -9.29
C GLY A 57 -2.72 -18.39 -7.99
N LYS A 58 -2.61 -19.73 -7.85
CA LYS A 58 -2.92 -20.53 -6.66
C LYS A 58 -3.10 -19.65 -5.42
N LYS A 59 -4.34 -19.24 -5.12
CA LYS A 59 -4.63 -18.21 -4.11
C LYS A 59 -3.96 -18.65 -2.82
N SER A 60 -2.87 -17.98 -2.44
CA SER A 60 -2.25 -18.20 -1.15
C SER A 60 -3.31 -17.91 -0.10
N ALA A 61 -3.46 -18.80 0.87
CA ALA A 61 -4.43 -18.61 1.95
C ALA A 61 -4.18 -17.26 2.63
N ASP A 62 -5.25 -16.49 2.81
CA ASP A 62 -5.19 -15.20 3.51
C ASP A 62 -5.15 -15.42 5.02
N ASP A 63 -4.62 -14.43 5.74
CA ASP A 63 -4.74 -14.42 7.19
C ASP A 63 -6.12 -13.89 7.63
N LEU A 64 -7.11 -14.79 7.68
CA LEU A 64 -8.46 -14.50 8.16
C LEU A 64 -8.49 -13.98 9.61
N LYS A 65 -7.43 -14.16 10.42
CA LYS A 65 -7.37 -13.63 11.79
C LYS A 65 -7.26 -12.11 11.84
N LYS A 66 -7.01 -11.44 10.70
CA LYS A 66 -7.09 -9.97 10.60
C LYS A 66 -8.51 -9.45 10.84
N ILE A 67 -9.52 -10.27 10.54
CA ILE A 67 -10.93 -9.94 10.75
C ILE A 67 -11.25 -10.01 12.24
N GLU A 68 -11.81 -8.94 12.78
CA GLU A 68 -12.19 -8.86 14.18
C GLU A 68 -13.25 -9.92 14.51
N GLY A 69 -12.98 -10.72 15.55
CA GLY A 69 -13.83 -11.83 15.98
C GLY A 69 -13.39 -13.20 15.43
N ILE A 70 -12.48 -13.25 14.44
CA ILE A 70 -11.90 -14.50 13.95
C ILE A 70 -10.62 -14.82 14.73
N GLY A 71 -10.75 -15.70 15.73
CA GLY A 71 -9.59 -16.26 16.44
C GLY A 71 -9.01 -17.51 15.74
N PRO A 72 -7.87 -18.06 16.24
CA PRO A 72 -7.22 -19.23 15.65
C PRO A 72 -8.12 -20.47 15.52
N LYS A 73 -9.09 -20.65 16.44
CA LYS A 73 -10.05 -21.75 16.38
C LYS A 73 -11.06 -21.58 15.24
N VAL A 74 -11.59 -20.37 15.07
CA VAL A 74 -12.53 -20.03 13.98
C VAL A 74 -11.83 -20.16 12.63
N ALA A 75 -10.62 -19.60 12.49
CA ALA A 75 -9.85 -19.70 11.26
C ALA A 75 -9.60 -21.15 10.83
N LYS A 76 -9.33 -22.06 11.78
CA LYS A 76 -9.20 -23.50 11.50
C LYS A 76 -10.51 -24.14 11.03
N VAL A 77 -11.65 -23.75 11.59
CA VAL A 77 -12.97 -24.26 11.17
C VAL A 77 -13.29 -23.79 9.75
N LEU A 78 -13.05 -22.52 9.45
CA LEU A 78 -13.24 -21.94 8.12
C LEU A 78 -12.35 -22.63 7.07
N ALA A 79 -11.05 -22.78 7.37
CA ALA A 79 -10.11 -23.44 6.48
C ALA A 79 -10.50 -24.90 6.20
N LYS A 80 -10.98 -25.65 7.22
CA LYS A 80 -11.49 -27.02 7.03
C LYS A 80 -12.68 -27.10 6.08
N ALA A 81 -13.43 -26.02 5.91
CA ALA A 81 -14.53 -25.93 4.98
C ALA A 81 -14.15 -25.29 3.64
N GLY A 82 -12.86 -25.06 3.39
CA GLY A 82 -12.35 -24.45 2.16
C GLY A 82 -12.50 -22.93 2.10
N ILE A 83 -12.82 -22.27 3.21
CA ILE A 83 -12.83 -20.81 3.30
C ILE A 83 -11.42 -20.38 3.77
N GLU A 84 -10.54 -20.16 2.81
CA GLU A 84 -9.12 -19.88 3.07
C GLU A 84 -8.70 -18.46 2.69
N THR A 85 -9.52 -17.73 1.93
CA THR A 85 -9.27 -16.34 1.52
C THR A 85 -10.33 -15.36 1.99
N PHE A 86 -9.99 -14.07 2.03
CA PHE A 86 -10.96 -13.00 2.28
C PHE A 86 -12.08 -13.04 1.24
N ASP A 87 -11.75 -13.38 -0.01
CA ASP A 87 -12.71 -13.51 -1.09
C ASP A 87 -13.68 -14.68 -0.87
N ASP A 88 -13.20 -15.83 -0.39
CA ASP A 88 -14.08 -16.97 -0.07
C ASP A 88 -15.08 -16.60 1.03
N LEU A 89 -14.59 -15.93 2.09
CA LEU A 89 -15.44 -15.51 3.20
C LEU A 89 -16.41 -14.38 2.79
N ALA A 90 -16.00 -13.47 1.91
CA ALA A 90 -16.84 -12.38 1.40
C ALA A 90 -18.03 -12.89 0.58
N HIS A 91 -17.87 -14.03 -0.11
CA HIS A 91 -18.91 -14.67 -0.92
C HIS A 91 -19.73 -15.73 -0.13
N ALA A 92 -19.28 -16.11 1.06
CA ALA A 92 -20.01 -17.03 1.92
C ALA A 92 -21.31 -16.41 2.44
N LYS A 93 -22.34 -17.24 2.62
CA LYS A 93 -23.58 -16.82 3.30
C LYS A 93 -23.39 -16.89 4.81
N ALA A 94 -23.87 -15.88 5.53
CA ALA A 94 -23.82 -15.85 6.99
C ALA A 94 -24.45 -17.09 7.62
N SER A 95 -25.54 -17.61 7.07
CA SER A 95 -26.19 -18.85 7.51
C SER A 95 -25.29 -20.08 7.42
N ASP A 96 -24.52 -20.19 6.33
CA ASP A 96 -23.70 -21.36 6.05
C ASP A 96 -22.46 -21.33 6.95
N VAL A 97 -21.88 -20.14 7.14
CA VAL A 97 -20.80 -19.92 8.10
C VAL A 97 -21.28 -20.18 9.53
N GLN A 98 -22.47 -19.69 9.89
CA GLN A 98 -23.05 -19.94 11.21
C GLN A 98 -23.23 -21.44 11.46
N LYS A 99 -23.76 -22.19 10.48
CA LYS A 99 -23.91 -23.64 10.60
C LYS A 99 -22.58 -24.35 10.84
N LEU A 100 -21.52 -23.95 10.14
CA LEU A 100 -20.16 -24.45 10.36
C LEU A 100 -19.65 -24.21 11.78
N LEU A 101 -19.93 -23.03 12.33
CA LEU A 101 -19.58 -22.66 13.69
C LEU A 101 -20.39 -23.48 14.68
N ASP A 102 -21.69 -23.66 14.44
CA ASP A 102 -22.58 -24.45 15.29
C ASP A 102 -22.11 -25.91 15.35
N ASP A 103 -21.80 -26.52 14.20
CA ASP A 103 -21.26 -27.87 14.08
C ASP A 103 -19.90 -28.01 14.82
N ALA A 104 -19.17 -26.90 15.02
CA ALA A 104 -17.91 -26.81 15.76
C ALA A 104 -18.06 -26.38 17.23
N GLY A 105 -19.29 -26.22 17.74
CA GLY A 105 -19.59 -25.77 19.10
C GLY A 105 -19.25 -24.29 19.36
N LEU A 106 -19.39 -23.45 18.34
CA LEU A 106 -19.08 -22.00 18.34
C LEU A 106 -20.34 -21.15 18.09
N GLN A 107 -21.47 -21.57 18.63
CA GLN A 107 -22.79 -21.00 18.37
C GLN A 107 -22.95 -19.53 18.81
N MET A 108 -22.09 -19.06 19.72
CA MET A 108 -22.16 -17.70 20.29
C MET A 108 -21.49 -16.63 19.40
N MET A 109 -20.83 -17.05 18.31
CA MET A 109 -20.19 -16.16 17.35
C MET A 109 -21.21 -15.70 16.30
N SER A 110 -21.03 -14.48 15.76
CA SER A 110 -21.81 -13.98 14.61
C SER A 110 -20.86 -13.73 13.43
N PRO A 111 -21.09 -14.36 12.27
CA PRO A 111 -20.28 -14.17 11.07
C PRO A 111 -20.66 -12.95 10.24
N GLU A 112 -21.74 -12.25 10.57
CA GLU A 112 -22.28 -11.15 9.75
C GLU A 112 -21.26 -10.01 9.57
N GLY A 113 -20.66 -9.57 10.69
CA GLY A 113 -19.60 -8.55 10.64
C GLY A 113 -18.27 -9.07 10.10
N TRP A 114 -18.06 -10.39 10.06
CA TRP A 114 -16.88 -10.98 9.42
C TRP A 114 -16.99 -10.91 7.90
N ILE A 115 -18.16 -11.18 7.35
CA ILE A 115 -18.43 -11.09 5.91
C ILE A 115 -18.26 -9.65 5.42
N ASP A 116 -18.76 -8.67 6.18
CA ASP A 116 -18.60 -7.25 5.82
C ASP A 116 -17.12 -6.82 5.82
N GLN A 117 -16.36 -7.22 6.84
CA GLN A 117 -14.91 -6.99 6.89
C GLN A 117 -14.17 -7.73 5.74
N ALA A 118 -14.54 -8.98 5.47
CA ALA A 118 -13.94 -9.79 4.41
C ALA A 118 -14.15 -9.14 3.03
N LYS A 119 -15.32 -8.55 2.75
CA LYS A 119 -15.59 -7.82 1.51
C LYS A 119 -14.66 -6.62 1.31
N LEU A 120 -14.30 -5.91 2.38
CA LEU A 120 -13.37 -4.78 2.31
C LEU A 120 -11.93 -5.27 2.11
N ALA A 121 -11.52 -6.29 2.89
CA ALA A 121 -10.20 -6.91 2.77
C ALA A 121 -9.97 -7.55 1.39
N ALA A 122 -10.97 -8.25 0.82
CA ALA A 122 -10.91 -8.84 -0.51
C ALA A 122 -10.76 -7.81 -1.63
N LYS A 123 -11.26 -6.58 -1.42
CA LYS A 123 -11.09 -5.44 -2.33
C LYS A 123 -9.77 -4.70 -2.10
N GLY A 124 -9.02 -5.02 -1.06
CA GLY A 124 -7.84 -4.26 -0.62
C GLY A 124 -8.17 -2.90 -0.01
N ASP A 125 -9.43 -2.64 0.34
CA ASP A 125 -9.87 -1.40 1.00
C ASP A 125 -9.57 -1.45 2.49
N TRP A 126 -8.29 -1.26 2.83
CA TRP A 126 -7.81 -1.31 4.21
C TRP A 126 -8.24 -0.11 5.04
N ASP A 127 -8.41 1.07 4.43
CA ASP A 127 -8.92 2.26 5.12
C ASP A 127 -10.38 2.07 5.57
N GLY A 128 -11.22 1.58 4.66
CA GLY A 128 -12.60 1.20 4.96
C GLY A 128 -12.68 0.06 5.98
N PHE A 129 -11.79 -0.93 5.85
CA PHE A 129 -11.70 -2.06 6.77
C PHE A 129 -11.42 -1.60 8.21
N GLU A 130 -10.41 -0.77 8.41
CA GLU A 130 -10.07 -0.25 9.74
C GLU A 130 -11.17 0.67 10.29
N LYS A 131 -11.80 1.48 9.44
CA LYS A 131 -12.96 2.29 9.84
C LYS A 131 -14.10 1.42 10.35
N LEU A 132 -14.41 0.34 9.63
CA LEU A 132 -15.43 -0.61 10.04
C LEU A 132 -15.06 -1.28 11.38
N GLN A 133 -13.80 -1.70 11.57
CA GLN A 133 -13.36 -2.29 12.85
C GLN A 133 -13.49 -1.33 14.03
N ARG A 134 -13.30 -0.02 13.82
CA ARG A 134 -13.53 0.98 14.88
C ARG A 134 -15.00 1.15 15.26
N GLU A 135 -15.91 0.88 14.33
CA GLU A 135 -17.36 0.98 14.55
C GLU A 135 -17.96 -0.32 15.14
N LEU A 136 -17.34 -1.46 14.82
CA LEU A 136 -17.72 -2.75 15.37
C LEU A 136 -17.18 -2.94 16.80
N LYS A 137 -17.86 -3.78 17.58
CA LYS A 137 -17.38 -4.24 18.88
C LYS A 137 -17.28 -5.77 18.87
N GLY A 138 -16.06 -6.29 18.77
CA GLY A 138 -15.80 -7.72 18.66
C GLY A 138 -16.35 -8.33 17.36
N GLY A 139 -16.32 -7.57 16.26
CA GLY A 139 -16.86 -8.01 14.96
C GLY A 139 -18.39 -7.99 14.86
N ARG A 140 -19.09 -7.36 15.81
CA ARG A 140 -20.56 -7.21 15.80
C ARG A 140 -20.95 -5.74 15.73
N ARG A 141 -22.02 -5.44 14.97
CA ARG A 141 -22.59 -4.07 14.95
C ARG A 141 -23.06 -3.72 16.34
N ASN A 142 -22.65 -2.54 16.82
CA ASN A 142 -23.15 -2.01 18.08
C ASN A 142 -24.65 -1.75 17.91
N LYS A 143 -25.48 -2.34 18.77
CA LYS A 143 -26.94 -2.23 18.74
C LYS A 143 -27.40 -1.01 19.52
#